data_AF-A0AAV5E6H8-F1
#
_entry.id   AF-A0AAV5E6H8-F1
#
_cell.length_a   1.000
_cell.length_b   1.000
_cell.length_c   1.000
_cell.angle_alpha   90.00
_cell.angle_beta   90.00
_cell.angle_gamma   90.00
#
_symmetry.space_group_name_H-M   'P 1'
#
loop_
_entity.id
_entity.type
_entity.pdbx_description
1 polymer ?
#
loop_
_entity_poly.entity_id
_entity_poly.type
_entity_poly.pdbx_seq_one_letter_code
_entity_poly.pdbx_strand_id
1 'polypeptide(L)'
;MLVADMRSLRDQTASWVLVNTFDELERAAIDALRAHLPAVLPVGPLFRAEDDDDAHDEEDECAAWLDARPPRSVVFVAFGSLVKPSREDMAELAEGLVSTGRPFLWVVRHDTRDLLPDDHLRNEKNKMGKVVPWCRQRRVLAHPAVGCFVTHCGWNSTVEALAAGVPVVTYPSWSDQPTNAKLLVDGFGVGVRLPVPPTRDALRRCVEEVMAGPGAEAMRGRVGEWKAKAAAAVAPGGSADRGVQDFVDAVRLI
;
A
#
# COMPACT_ATOMS: atom_id res chain seq x y z
N MET A 1 -0.03 21.21 -2.83
CA MET A 1 0.93 22.26 -2.45
C MET A 1 1.19 23.12 -3.67
N LEU A 2 1.03 24.44 -3.58
CA LEU A 2 1.29 25.35 -4.69
C LEU A 2 2.79 25.70 -4.72
N VAL A 3 3.33 26.03 -5.90
CA VAL A 3 4.76 26.41 -6.06
C VAL A 3 5.16 27.60 -5.16
N ALA A 4 4.21 28.49 -4.87
CA ALA A 4 4.42 29.60 -3.95
C ALA A 4 4.69 29.12 -2.51
N ASP A 5 3.98 28.09 -2.04
CA ASP A 5 4.17 27.49 -0.71
C ASP A 5 5.56 26.86 -0.59
N MET A 6 6.06 26.26 -1.69
CA MET A 6 7.39 25.63 -1.74
C MET A 6 8.52 26.65 -1.66
N ARG A 7 8.35 27.81 -2.33
CA ARG A 7 9.32 28.91 -2.24
C ARG A 7 9.33 29.51 -0.83
N SER A 8 8.18 29.61 -0.18
CA SER A 8 8.11 30.03 1.22
C SER A 8 8.87 29.08 2.15
N LEU A 9 8.80 27.75 1.94
CA LEU A 9 9.58 26.77 2.70
C LEU A 9 11.10 26.92 2.50
N ARG A 10 11.53 27.24 1.28
CA ARG A 10 12.93 27.55 0.97
C ARG A 10 13.40 28.80 1.71
N ASP A 11 12.55 29.81 1.85
CA ASP A 11 12.90 31.08 2.47
C ASP A 11 12.70 31.08 4.00
N GLN A 12 12.05 30.05 4.57
CA GLN A 12 11.65 30.00 5.98
C GLN A 12 11.97 28.66 6.65
N THR A 13 13.23 28.37 6.98
CA THR A 13 13.70 27.47 8.09
C THR A 13 14.14 26.02 7.81
N ALA A 14 13.86 25.40 6.66
CA ALA A 14 14.27 23.98 6.45
C ALA A 14 15.60 23.85 5.67
N SER A 15 16.59 23.15 6.24
CA SER A 15 17.87 22.87 5.57
C SER A 15 17.83 21.64 4.66
N TRP A 16 16.95 20.68 4.96
CA TRP A 16 16.76 19.43 4.20
C TRP A 16 15.28 19.07 4.12
N VAL A 17 14.88 18.48 3.00
CA VAL A 17 13.54 17.92 2.82
C VAL A 17 13.66 16.43 2.55
N LEU A 18 13.36 15.63 3.58
CA LEU A 18 13.38 14.17 3.49
C LEU A 18 12.04 13.70 2.94
N VAL A 19 12.07 12.89 1.89
CA VAL A 19 10.86 12.38 1.21
C VAL A 19 10.88 10.87 1.24
N ASN A 20 9.79 10.25 1.69
CA ASN A 20 9.62 8.80 1.72
C ASN A 20 9.40 8.24 0.31
N THR A 21 10.44 8.28 -0.52
CA THR A 21 10.47 7.79 -1.90
C THR A 21 11.91 7.46 -2.28
N PHE A 22 12.13 6.91 -3.47
CA PHE A 22 13.45 6.69 -4.03
C PHE A 22 13.53 7.26 -5.45
N ASP A 23 14.76 7.57 -5.87
CA ASP A 23 15.05 8.21 -7.14
C ASP A 23 14.37 7.51 -8.33
N GLU A 24 14.43 6.18 -8.40
CA GLU A 24 13.91 5.40 -9.52
C GLU A 24 12.37 5.40 -9.58
N LEU A 25 11.68 5.70 -8.48
CA LEU A 25 10.22 5.76 -8.43
C LEU A 25 9.69 7.09 -8.96
N GLU A 26 10.33 8.19 -8.60
CA GLU A 26 9.77 9.54 -8.79
C GLU A 26 10.80 10.58 -9.31
N ARG A 27 11.82 10.15 -10.06
CA ARG A 27 12.92 11.03 -10.54
C ARG A 27 12.45 12.38 -11.07
N ALA A 28 11.47 12.40 -11.96
CA ALA A 28 10.97 13.64 -12.55
C ALA A 28 10.35 14.59 -11.50
N ALA A 29 9.62 14.05 -10.52
CA ALA A 29 9.06 14.85 -9.44
C ALA A 29 10.17 15.35 -8.51
N ILE A 30 11.11 14.47 -8.12
CA ILE A 30 12.25 14.81 -7.26
C ILE A 30 13.09 15.94 -7.89
N ASP A 31 13.41 15.84 -9.18
CA ASP A 31 14.20 16.84 -9.89
C ASP A 31 13.46 18.18 -9.98
N ALA A 32 12.14 18.16 -10.18
CA ALA A 32 11.30 19.37 -10.13
C ALA A 32 11.26 19.99 -8.71
N LEU A 33 11.21 19.17 -7.66
CA LEU A 33 11.26 19.64 -6.27
C LEU A 33 12.61 20.29 -5.95
N ARG A 34 13.73 19.70 -6.40
CA ARG A 34 15.10 20.23 -6.21
C ARG A 34 15.29 21.63 -6.82
N ALA A 35 14.51 22.00 -7.83
CA ALA A 35 14.55 23.35 -8.40
C ALA A 35 13.93 24.42 -7.49
N HIS A 36 13.16 24.02 -6.47
CA HIS A 36 12.37 24.92 -5.64
C HIS A 36 12.62 24.77 -4.13
N LEU A 37 13.11 23.61 -3.68
CA LEU A 37 13.35 23.29 -2.28
C LEU A 37 14.84 23.05 -2.00
N PRO A 38 15.32 23.38 -0.78
CA PRO A 38 16.66 23.04 -0.35
C PRO A 38 16.81 21.53 -0.16
N ALA A 39 17.96 20.98 -0.59
CA ALA A 39 18.42 19.61 -0.37
C ALA A 39 17.30 18.57 -0.20
N VAL A 40 16.60 18.26 -1.31
CA VAL A 40 15.57 17.21 -1.35
C VAL A 40 16.26 15.84 -1.37
N LEU A 41 16.04 15.07 -0.31
CA LEU A 41 16.65 13.76 -0.07
C LEU A 41 15.58 12.67 -0.10
N PRO A 42 15.53 11.85 -1.16
CA PRO A 42 14.75 10.62 -1.17
C PRO A 42 15.36 9.62 -0.18
N VAL A 43 14.56 9.17 0.79
CA VAL A 43 15.02 8.29 1.89
C VAL A 43 14.18 7.02 2.03
N GLY A 44 13.27 6.76 1.10
CA GLY A 44 12.32 5.66 1.15
C GLY A 44 12.64 4.47 0.24
N PRO A 45 11.85 3.39 0.29
CA PRO A 45 10.70 3.22 1.17
C PRO A 45 11.09 3.08 2.64
N LEU A 46 10.55 3.96 3.47
CA LEU A 46 10.64 3.88 4.93
C LEU A 46 9.55 2.93 5.43
N PHE A 47 9.99 1.85 6.05
CA PHE A 47 9.09 0.94 6.76
C PHE A 47 9.12 1.28 8.24
N ARG A 48 7.98 1.11 8.93
CA ARG A 48 7.98 1.10 10.39
C ARG A 48 8.95 0.01 10.85
N ALA A 49 9.80 0.33 11.81
CA ALA A 49 10.61 -0.67 12.49
C ALA A 49 9.66 -1.76 13.03
N GLU A 50 10.04 -3.02 12.83
CA GLU A 50 9.38 -4.12 13.49
C GLU A 50 9.96 -4.17 14.88
N ASP A 51 9.26 -3.57 15.86
CA ASP A 51 9.58 -3.81 17.25
C ASP A 51 9.36 -5.32 17.50
N ASP A 52 10.42 -6.02 17.90
CA ASP A 52 10.40 -7.46 18.20
C ASP A 52 9.56 -7.79 19.45
N ASP A 53 9.25 -6.78 20.29
CA ASP A 53 8.58 -6.97 21.58
C ASP A 53 7.05 -7.00 21.54
N ASP A 54 6.40 -6.56 20.44
CA ASP A 54 4.94 -6.58 20.32
C ASP A 54 4.46 -7.77 19.47
N ALA A 55 4.78 -8.99 19.89
CA ALA A 55 4.10 -10.19 19.40
C ALA A 55 2.63 -10.15 19.89
N HIS A 56 1.75 -9.52 19.12
CA HIS A 56 0.31 -9.62 19.35
C HIS A 56 -0.17 -10.99 18.85
N ASP A 57 -0.92 -11.72 19.68
CA ASP A 57 -1.49 -13.04 19.34
C ASP A 57 -2.20 -13.06 17.97
N GLU A 58 -2.82 -11.94 17.56
CA GLU A 58 -3.49 -11.79 16.26
C GLU A 58 -2.55 -11.89 15.05
N GLU A 59 -1.25 -11.62 15.23
CA GLU A 59 -0.23 -11.69 14.18
C GLU A 59 0.08 -13.14 13.80
N ASP A 60 0.33 -13.98 14.81
CA ASP A 60 0.58 -15.40 14.63
C ASP A 60 -0.62 -16.08 13.96
N GLU A 61 -1.83 -15.61 14.27
CA GLU A 61 -3.04 -16.09 13.59
C GLU A 61 -3.14 -15.67 12.12
N CYS A 62 -2.72 -14.44 11.77
CA CYS A 62 -2.72 -13.99 10.38
C CYS A 62 -1.72 -14.80 9.55
N ALA A 63 -0.51 -14.97 10.06
CA ALA A 63 0.53 -15.77 9.41
C ALA A 63 0.08 -17.22 9.22
N ALA A 64 -0.36 -17.89 10.30
CA ALA A 64 -0.82 -19.27 10.22
C ALA A 64 -2.03 -19.45 9.28
N TRP A 65 -2.95 -18.47 9.24
CA TRP A 65 -4.07 -18.51 8.30
C TRP A 65 -3.60 -18.37 6.85
N LEU A 66 -2.60 -17.53 6.58
CA LEU A 66 -2.02 -17.32 5.24
C LEU A 66 -1.17 -18.51 4.78
N ASP A 67 -0.42 -19.15 5.68
CA ASP A 67 0.39 -20.35 5.40
C ASP A 67 -0.45 -21.50 4.86
N ALA A 68 -1.70 -21.60 5.31
CA ALA A 68 -2.66 -22.60 4.87
C ALA A 68 -3.31 -22.26 3.51
N ARG A 69 -2.82 -21.27 2.76
CA ARG A 69 -3.38 -20.84 1.47
C ARG A 69 -2.37 -21.01 0.33
N PRO A 70 -2.84 -21.37 -0.89
CA PRO A 70 -1.96 -21.45 -2.03
C PRO A 70 -1.26 -20.10 -2.34
N PRO A 71 -0.05 -20.12 -2.91
CA PRO A 71 0.63 -18.92 -3.37
C PRO A 71 -0.25 -18.05 -4.28
N ARG A 72 -0.22 -16.74 -4.05
CA ARG A 72 -0.98 -15.72 -4.82
C ARG A 72 -2.47 -16.01 -4.96
N SER A 73 -3.07 -16.59 -3.94
CA SER A 73 -4.52 -16.87 -3.90
C SER A 73 -5.31 -15.85 -3.10
N VAL A 74 -4.68 -15.19 -2.14
CA VAL A 74 -5.32 -14.33 -1.13
C VAL A 74 -5.47 -12.90 -1.64
N VAL A 75 -6.66 -12.34 -1.44
CA VAL A 75 -6.95 -10.90 -1.56
C VAL A 75 -6.76 -10.25 -0.20
N PHE A 76 -5.74 -9.40 -0.06
CA PHE A 76 -5.55 -8.58 1.12
C PHE A 76 -6.32 -7.26 0.96
N VAL A 77 -6.99 -6.80 2.01
CA VAL A 77 -7.81 -5.58 1.98
C VAL A 77 -7.50 -4.72 3.20
N ALA A 78 -7.12 -3.46 2.97
CA ALA A 78 -6.93 -2.48 4.04
C ALA A 78 -7.10 -1.05 3.52
N PHE A 79 -7.85 -0.24 4.27
CA PHE A 79 -8.10 1.17 3.94
C PHE A 79 -7.36 2.16 4.85
N GLY A 80 -6.25 1.71 5.44
CA GLY A 80 -5.42 2.53 6.31
C GLY A 80 -6.10 2.93 7.62
N SER A 81 -5.56 3.92 8.30
CA SER A 81 -5.99 4.35 9.63
C SER A 81 -7.12 5.40 9.63
N LEU A 82 -7.30 6.12 8.52
CA LEU A 82 -8.20 7.28 8.47
C LEU A 82 -9.43 7.08 7.58
N VAL A 83 -9.35 6.27 6.53
CA VAL A 83 -10.49 6.08 5.62
C VAL A 83 -11.56 5.23 6.31
N LYS A 84 -12.82 5.68 6.19
CA LYS A 84 -14.01 5.01 6.68
C LYS A 84 -14.98 4.86 5.51
N PRO A 85 -15.04 3.69 4.84
CA PRO A 85 -16.06 3.47 3.82
C PRO A 85 -17.46 3.63 4.41
N SER A 86 -18.43 4.05 3.60
CA SER A 86 -19.82 4.13 4.03
C SER A 86 -20.38 2.73 4.34
N ARG A 87 -21.56 2.65 5.00
CA ARG A 87 -22.21 1.35 5.26
C ARG A 87 -22.53 0.63 3.94
N GLU A 88 -22.98 1.39 2.96
CA GLU A 88 -23.29 0.93 1.61
C GLU A 88 -22.04 0.40 0.92
N ASP A 89 -20.93 1.14 0.95
CA ASP A 89 -19.66 0.69 0.37
C ASP A 89 -19.14 -0.57 1.07
N MET A 90 -19.20 -0.62 2.41
CA MET A 90 -18.80 -1.81 3.18
C MET A 90 -19.60 -3.05 2.76
N ALA A 91 -20.89 -2.90 2.50
CA ALA A 91 -21.74 -4.00 2.04
C ALA A 91 -21.36 -4.48 0.64
N GLU A 92 -21.18 -3.56 -0.31
CA GLU A 92 -20.77 -3.90 -1.68
C GLU A 92 -19.36 -4.50 -1.73
N LEU A 93 -18.42 -4.00 -0.93
CA LEU A 93 -17.07 -4.55 -0.81
C LEU A 93 -17.10 -5.96 -0.22
N ALA A 94 -17.83 -6.16 0.87
CA ALA A 94 -18.01 -7.46 1.52
C ALA A 94 -18.57 -8.51 0.54
N GLU A 95 -19.65 -8.17 -0.15
CA GLU A 95 -20.29 -9.10 -1.08
C GLU A 95 -19.43 -9.34 -2.33
N GLY A 96 -18.71 -8.31 -2.80
CA GLY A 96 -17.77 -8.45 -3.91
C GLY A 96 -16.61 -9.40 -3.57
N LEU A 97 -16.06 -9.32 -2.35
CA LEU A 97 -15.02 -10.24 -1.88
C LEU A 97 -15.51 -11.68 -1.86
N VAL A 98 -16.68 -11.94 -1.26
CA VAL A 98 -17.29 -13.28 -1.23
C VAL A 98 -17.54 -13.78 -2.65
N SER A 99 -18.04 -12.92 -3.54
CA SER A 99 -18.35 -13.27 -4.94
C SER A 99 -17.12 -13.56 -5.80
N THR A 100 -15.91 -13.23 -5.35
CA THR A 100 -14.68 -13.65 -6.04
C THR A 100 -14.41 -15.14 -5.87
N GLY A 101 -14.94 -15.78 -4.83
CA GLY A 101 -14.60 -17.16 -4.46
C GLY A 101 -13.14 -17.35 -4.04
N ARG A 102 -12.42 -16.25 -3.78
CA ARG A 102 -11.01 -16.28 -3.37
C ARG A 102 -10.90 -16.10 -1.86
N PRO A 103 -9.87 -16.69 -1.23
CA PRO A 103 -9.56 -16.37 0.15
C PRO A 103 -9.26 -14.88 0.32
N PHE A 104 -9.71 -14.25 1.39
CA PHE A 104 -9.37 -12.86 1.68
C PHE A 104 -9.02 -12.62 3.14
N LEU A 105 -8.12 -11.67 3.37
CA LEU A 105 -7.78 -11.13 4.68
C LEU A 105 -8.13 -9.64 4.67
N TRP A 106 -9.11 -9.23 5.48
CA TRP A 106 -9.59 -7.85 5.51
C TRP A 106 -9.36 -7.22 6.88
N VAL A 107 -8.58 -6.14 6.90
CA VAL A 107 -8.43 -5.28 8.06
C VAL A 107 -9.65 -4.37 8.18
N VAL A 108 -10.48 -4.60 9.20
CA VAL A 108 -11.64 -3.78 9.55
C VAL A 108 -11.50 -3.30 10.98
N ARG A 109 -11.14 -2.03 11.14
CA ARG A 109 -10.94 -1.40 12.44
C ARG A 109 -12.20 -1.51 13.32
N HIS A 110 -11.98 -1.55 14.64
CA HIS A 110 -13.07 -1.62 15.62
C HIS A 110 -14.15 -0.56 15.42
N ASP A 111 -13.75 0.67 15.07
CA ASP A 111 -14.66 1.81 14.89
C ASP A 111 -15.53 1.73 13.63
N THR A 112 -15.24 0.79 12.72
CA THR A 112 -16.02 0.53 11.50
C THR A 112 -16.59 -0.89 11.45
N ARG A 113 -16.35 -1.72 12.48
CA ARG A 113 -16.74 -3.14 12.48
C ARG A 113 -18.25 -3.33 12.40
N ASP A 114 -19.02 -2.42 13.01
CA ASP A 114 -20.49 -2.41 12.99
C ASP A 114 -21.10 -2.05 11.62
N LEU A 115 -20.27 -1.61 10.67
CA LEU A 115 -20.68 -1.34 9.30
C LEU A 115 -20.70 -2.61 8.43
N LEU A 116 -20.03 -3.69 8.86
CA LEU A 116 -20.06 -4.96 8.12
C LEU A 116 -21.50 -5.52 8.08
N PRO A 117 -21.98 -5.96 6.90
CA PRO A 117 -23.38 -6.33 6.68
C PRO A 117 -23.79 -7.68 7.27
N ASP A 118 -22.84 -8.59 7.50
CA ASP A 118 -23.12 -10.00 7.77
C ASP A 118 -22.35 -10.51 9.00
N ASP A 119 -23.04 -11.25 9.86
CA ASP A 119 -22.43 -11.97 10.98
C ASP A 119 -21.51 -13.09 10.48
N HIS A 120 -21.72 -13.64 9.27
CA HIS A 120 -20.83 -14.68 8.73
C HIS A 120 -19.42 -14.18 8.38
N LEU A 121 -19.28 -12.90 8.02
CA LEU A 121 -17.97 -12.25 7.85
C LEU A 121 -17.36 -11.86 9.21
N ARG A 122 -18.20 -11.71 10.24
CA ARG A 122 -17.78 -11.55 11.64
C ARG A 122 -17.47 -12.90 12.30
N ASN A 123 -17.87 -14.02 11.70
CA ASN A 123 -17.78 -15.38 12.25
C ASN A 123 -16.45 -16.04 11.84
N GLU A 124 -15.66 -16.38 12.84
CA GLU A 124 -14.33 -17.01 12.73
C GLU A 124 -14.34 -18.38 12.02
N LYS A 125 -15.53 -18.98 11.82
CA LYS A 125 -15.69 -20.25 11.09
C LYS A 125 -15.73 -20.09 9.56
N ASN A 126 -15.71 -18.87 9.03
CA ASN A 126 -15.59 -18.65 7.60
C ASN A 126 -14.20 -19.08 7.12
N LYS A 127 -14.13 -20.21 6.40
CA LYS A 127 -12.85 -20.74 5.88
C LYS A 127 -12.28 -19.90 4.74
N MET A 128 -13.08 -19.03 4.12
CA MET A 128 -12.71 -18.22 2.96
C MET A 128 -12.24 -16.82 3.36
N GLY A 129 -12.77 -16.23 4.43
CA GLY A 129 -12.41 -14.87 4.85
C GLY A 129 -11.88 -14.81 6.28
N LYS A 130 -10.77 -14.10 6.52
CA LYS A 130 -10.35 -13.67 7.86
C LYS A 130 -10.51 -12.16 7.98
N VAL A 131 -11.22 -11.70 9.01
CA VAL A 131 -11.41 -10.28 9.31
C VAL A 131 -10.72 -9.98 10.63
N VAL A 132 -9.80 -9.01 10.63
CA VAL A 132 -9.02 -8.62 11.81
C VAL A 132 -9.10 -7.12 12.03
N PRO A 133 -9.02 -6.64 13.28
CA PRO A 133 -9.03 -5.20 13.54
C PRO A 133 -7.74 -4.51 13.09
N TRP A 134 -6.63 -5.25 13.08
CA TRP A 134 -5.30 -4.78 12.71
C TRP A 134 -4.42 -5.95 12.25
N CYS A 135 -3.33 -5.66 11.53
CA CYS A 135 -2.28 -6.64 11.23
C CYS A 135 -0.94 -5.94 10.95
N ARG A 136 0.18 -6.67 11.04
CA ARG A 136 1.48 -6.24 10.47
C ARG A 136 1.41 -6.28 8.94
N GLN A 137 0.79 -5.26 8.34
CA GLN A 137 0.52 -5.17 6.91
C GLN A 137 1.74 -5.49 6.04
N ARG A 138 2.94 -5.04 6.42
CA ARG A 138 4.19 -5.33 5.70
C ARG A 138 4.47 -6.84 5.60
N ARG A 139 4.30 -7.59 6.70
CA ARG A 139 4.48 -9.05 6.74
C ARG A 139 3.40 -9.75 5.92
N VAL A 140 2.15 -9.30 6.02
CA VAL A 140 1.04 -9.81 5.20
C VAL A 140 1.31 -9.60 3.71
N LEU A 141 1.70 -8.40 3.29
CA LEU A 141 2.02 -8.10 1.90
C LEU A 141 3.23 -8.90 1.39
N ALA A 142 4.23 -9.13 2.24
CA ALA A 142 5.38 -9.96 1.90
C ALA A 142 5.05 -11.46 1.82
N HIS A 143 3.90 -11.90 2.33
CA HIS A 143 3.54 -13.30 2.40
C HIS A 143 3.25 -13.88 1.00
N PRO A 144 3.83 -15.05 0.62
CA PRO A 144 3.66 -15.63 -0.72
C PRO A 144 2.22 -15.92 -1.14
N ALA A 145 1.32 -16.14 -0.18
CA ALA A 145 -0.10 -16.37 -0.43
C ALA A 145 -0.85 -15.13 -0.94
N VAL A 146 -0.37 -13.91 -0.64
CA VAL A 146 -1.04 -12.67 -1.09
C VAL A 146 -0.76 -12.45 -2.58
N GLY A 147 -1.85 -12.30 -3.34
CA GLY A 147 -1.78 -12.08 -4.79
C GLY A 147 -2.31 -10.71 -5.24
N CYS A 148 -3.16 -10.07 -4.43
CA CYS A 148 -3.78 -8.79 -4.75
C CYS A 148 -3.99 -7.99 -3.47
N PHE A 149 -3.76 -6.68 -3.53
CA PHE A 149 -4.04 -5.76 -2.42
C PHE A 149 -5.10 -4.72 -2.83
N VAL A 150 -6.26 -4.77 -2.19
CA VAL A 150 -7.29 -3.74 -2.31
C VAL A 150 -6.99 -2.65 -1.29
N THR A 151 -6.64 -1.45 -1.78
CA THR A 151 -6.07 -0.39 -0.95
C THR A 151 -6.66 0.98 -1.22
N HIS A 152 -6.77 1.77 -0.15
CA HIS A 152 -7.09 3.19 -0.24
C HIS A 152 -6.02 4.07 -0.90
N CYS A 153 -4.85 3.49 -1.24
CA CYS A 153 -3.75 4.21 -1.91
C CYS A 153 -3.08 5.31 -1.06
N GLY A 154 -3.12 5.23 0.27
CA GLY A 154 -2.24 6.05 1.10
C GLY A 154 -0.78 5.73 0.80
N TRP A 155 0.09 6.74 0.79
CA TRP A 155 1.45 6.61 0.28
C TRP A 155 2.29 5.50 0.93
N ASN A 156 2.18 5.33 2.25
CA ASN A 156 2.87 4.22 2.96
C ASN A 156 2.44 2.85 2.43
N SER A 157 1.13 2.62 2.26
CA SER A 157 0.62 1.37 1.71
C SER A 157 0.98 1.17 0.24
N THR A 158 1.10 2.26 -0.53
CA THR A 158 1.59 2.25 -1.91
C THR A 158 3.02 1.74 -1.99
N VAL A 159 3.94 2.31 -1.20
CA VAL A 159 5.36 1.90 -1.23
C VAL A 159 5.56 0.50 -0.64
N GLU A 160 4.77 0.09 0.36
CA GLU A 160 4.77 -1.28 0.88
C GLU A 160 4.33 -2.30 -0.18
N ALA A 161 3.27 -2.00 -0.94
CA ALA A 161 2.79 -2.90 -2.00
C ALA A 161 3.83 -3.08 -3.12
N LEU A 162 4.47 -1.97 -3.53
CA LEU A 162 5.54 -1.98 -4.53
C LEU A 162 6.75 -2.76 -4.04
N ALA A 163 7.20 -2.54 -2.81
CA ALA A 163 8.33 -3.25 -2.20
C ALA A 163 8.03 -4.74 -1.95
N ALA A 164 6.78 -5.10 -1.68
CA ALA A 164 6.34 -6.48 -1.56
C ALA A 164 6.21 -7.18 -2.92
N GLY A 165 6.01 -6.43 -3.99
CA GLY A 165 5.74 -6.94 -5.33
C GLY A 165 4.32 -7.44 -5.51
N VAL A 166 3.34 -6.75 -4.90
CA VAL A 166 1.92 -7.13 -4.91
C VAL A 166 1.13 -6.12 -5.76
N PRO A 167 0.40 -6.58 -6.80
CA PRO A 167 -0.44 -5.70 -7.60
C PRO A 167 -1.71 -5.29 -6.84
N VAL A 168 -2.31 -4.18 -7.25
CA VAL A 168 -3.32 -3.50 -6.43
C VAL A 168 -4.66 -3.28 -7.15
N VAL A 169 -5.74 -3.27 -6.36
CA VAL A 169 -7.01 -2.66 -6.73
C VAL A 169 -7.14 -1.36 -5.94
N THR A 170 -7.27 -0.23 -6.62
CA THR A 170 -7.25 1.09 -5.98
C THR A 170 -8.66 1.54 -5.59
N TYR A 171 -8.85 1.91 -4.32
CA TYR A 171 -10.08 2.50 -3.76
C TYR A 171 -9.77 3.86 -3.08
N PRO A 172 -9.32 4.88 -3.82
CA PRO A 172 -8.89 6.15 -3.21
C PRO A 172 -10.08 6.92 -2.60
N SER A 173 -9.83 7.64 -1.50
CA SER A 173 -10.85 8.44 -0.80
C SER A 173 -10.54 9.94 -0.83
N TRP A 174 -9.44 10.40 -0.22
CA TRP A 174 -9.15 11.85 -0.07
C TRP A 174 -7.65 12.16 -0.06
N SER A 175 -7.29 13.45 -0.04
CA SER A 175 -5.88 13.94 -0.06
C SER A 175 -5.15 13.51 -1.34
N ASP A 176 -3.98 12.89 -1.19
CA ASP A 176 -3.06 12.38 -2.20
C ASP A 176 -3.50 11.04 -2.79
N GLN A 177 -4.46 10.35 -2.15
CA GLN A 177 -4.89 9.00 -2.55
C GLN A 177 -5.35 8.91 -4.01
N PRO A 178 -6.13 9.85 -4.58
CA PRO A 178 -6.48 9.81 -6.00
C PRO A 178 -5.27 9.95 -6.92
N THR A 179 -4.29 10.77 -6.54
CA THR A 179 -3.03 10.92 -7.28
C THR A 179 -2.20 9.65 -7.20
N ASN A 180 -2.08 9.05 -6.02
CA ASN A 180 -1.36 7.78 -5.82
C ASN A 180 -2.02 6.64 -6.60
N ALA A 181 -3.36 6.59 -6.62
CA ALA A 181 -4.10 5.63 -7.45
C ALA A 181 -3.83 5.85 -8.94
N LYS A 182 -3.71 7.10 -9.39
CA LYS A 182 -3.30 7.42 -10.77
C LYS A 182 -1.87 6.93 -11.05
N LEU A 183 -0.94 7.14 -10.14
CA LEU A 183 0.44 6.64 -10.29
C LEU A 183 0.47 5.11 -10.35
N LEU A 184 -0.19 4.41 -9.43
CA LEU A 184 -0.25 2.95 -9.39
C LEU A 184 -0.83 2.35 -10.68
N VAL A 185 -1.91 2.93 -11.21
CA VAL A 185 -2.61 2.41 -12.40
C VAL A 185 -1.96 2.87 -13.69
N ASP A 186 -1.81 4.18 -13.89
CA ASP A 186 -1.40 4.77 -15.17
C ASP A 186 0.12 4.94 -15.29
N GLY A 187 0.80 5.26 -14.18
CA GLY A 187 2.24 5.53 -14.17
C GLY A 187 3.09 4.27 -14.06
N PHE A 188 2.78 3.44 -13.08
CA PHE A 188 3.53 2.23 -12.74
C PHE A 188 2.94 0.97 -13.39
N GLY A 189 1.67 1.02 -13.79
CA GLY A 189 0.99 -0.10 -14.45
C GLY A 189 0.74 -1.31 -13.55
N VAL A 190 0.67 -1.13 -12.23
CA VAL A 190 0.64 -2.22 -11.25
C VAL A 190 -0.74 -2.48 -10.64
N GLY A 191 -1.78 -1.83 -11.15
CA GLY A 191 -3.10 -2.00 -10.58
C GLY A 191 -4.26 -1.59 -11.47
N VAL A 192 -5.46 -1.80 -10.94
CA VAL A 192 -6.75 -1.51 -11.57
C VAL A 192 -7.56 -0.57 -10.68
N ARG A 193 -8.26 0.39 -11.29
CA ARG A 193 -9.10 1.34 -10.55
C ARG A 193 -10.48 0.75 -10.25
N LEU A 194 -10.82 0.66 -8.97
CA LEU A 194 -12.18 0.37 -8.54
C LEU A 194 -13.04 1.64 -8.72
N PRO A 195 -14.22 1.56 -9.38
CA PRO A 195 -15.17 2.66 -9.40
C PRO A 195 -15.59 3.07 -7.98
N VAL A 196 -15.83 4.36 -7.77
CA VAL A 196 -16.34 4.93 -6.52
C VAL A 196 -17.66 5.65 -6.85
N PRO A 197 -18.79 5.29 -6.23
CA PRO A 197 -18.95 4.24 -5.22
C PRO A 197 -18.67 2.83 -5.77
N PRO A 198 -18.17 1.90 -4.93
CA PRO A 198 -17.90 0.53 -5.35
C PRO A 198 -19.21 -0.24 -5.54
N THR A 199 -19.17 -1.24 -6.41
CA THR A 199 -20.20 -2.27 -6.48
C THR A 199 -19.54 -3.64 -6.33
N ARG A 200 -20.26 -4.62 -5.78
CA ARG A 200 -19.81 -6.01 -5.62
C ARG A 200 -19.24 -6.58 -6.91
N ASP A 201 -19.92 -6.25 -8.01
CA ASP A 201 -19.59 -6.69 -9.35
C ASP A 201 -18.34 -6.01 -9.89
N ALA A 202 -18.16 -4.72 -9.62
CA ALA A 202 -16.95 -4.01 -9.99
C ALA A 202 -15.75 -4.51 -9.19
N LEU A 203 -15.89 -4.73 -7.88
CA LEU A 203 -14.82 -5.27 -7.05
C LEU A 203 -14.39 -6.65 -7.54
N ARG A 204 -15.35 -7.56 -7.76
CA ARG A 204 -15.08 -8.89 -8.30
C ARG A 204 -14.30 -8.81 -9.62
N ARG A 205 -14.76 -7.99 -10.57
CA ARG A 205 -14.07 -7.84 -11.87
C ARG A 205 -12.66 -7.26 -11.72
N CYS A 206 -12.46 -6.25 -10.87
CA CYS A 206 -11.13 -5.67 -10.65
C CYS A 206 -10.16 -6.67 -10.01
N VAL A 207 -10.62 -7.44 -9.02
CA VAL A 207 -9.82 -8.50 -8.40
C VAL A 207 -9.47 -9.58 -9.42
N GLU A 208 -10.44 -10.02 -10.23
CA GLU A 208 -10.17 -11.01 -11.28
C GLU A 208 -9.20 -10.48 -12.33
N GLU A 209 -9.31 -9.22 -12.76
CA GLU A 209 -8.36 -8.62 -13.70
C GLU A 209 -6.92 -8.64 -13.14
N VAL A 210 -6.76 -8.29 -11.87
CA VAL A 210 -5.45 -8.29 -11.19
C VAL A 210 -4.88 -9.71 -11.04
N MET A 211 -5.73 -10.68 -10.68
CA MET A 211 -5.29 -12.02 -10.29
C MET A 211 -5.12 -12.96 -11.49
N ALA A 212 -6.05 -12.91 -12.45
CA ALA A 212 -6.19 -13.88 -13.53
C ALA A 212 -6.62 -13.29 -14.89
N GLY A 213 -6.82 -11.98 -14.98
CA GLY A 213 -7.20 -11.32 -16.22
C GLY A 213 -6.06 -11.26 -17.25
N PRO A 214 -6.36 -10.80 -18.47
CA PRO A 214 -5.36 -10.68 -19.54
C PRO A 214 -4.16 -9.81 -19.17
N GLY A 215 -4.35 -8.78 -18.33
CA GLY A 215 -3.28 -7.91 -17.86
C GLY A 215 -2.49 -8.44 -16.65
N ALA A 216 -2.92 -9.54 -16.03
CA ALA A 216 -2.39 -10.00 -14.75
C ALA A 216 -0.89 -10.36 -14.82
N GLU A 217 -0.44 -11.01 -15.88
CA GLU A 217 0.98 -11.37 -16.04
C GLU A 217 1.87 -10.13 -16.21
N ALA A 218 1.43 -9.17 -17.02
CA ALA A 218 2.15 -7.91 -17.21
C ALA A 218 2.21 -7.09 -15.91
N MET A 219 1.11 -7.04 -15.14
CA MET A 219 1.10 -6.41 -13.82
C MET A 219 2.08 -7.10 -12.86
N ARG A 220 2.11 -8.44 -12.83
CA ARG A 220 3.05 -9.24 -12.03
C ARG A 220 4.52 -8.95 -12.40
N GLY A 221 4.83 -8.86 -13.68
CA GLY A 221 6.16 -8.47 -14.14
C GLY A 221 6.56 -7.09 -13.61
N ARG A 222 5.68 -6.09 -13.76
CA ARG A 222 5.94 -4.72 -13.32
C ARG A 222 6.10 -4.59 -11.81
N VAL A 223 5.26 -5.23 -11.00
CA VAL A 223 5.48 -5.22 -9.53
C VAL A 223 6.76 -5.94 -9.13
N GLY A 224 7.20 -6.96 -9.88
CA GLY A 224 8.50 -7.62 -9.68
C GLY A 224 9.67 -6.68 -9.93
N GLU A 225 9.61 -5.89 -11.02
CA GLU A 225 10.60 -4.85 -11.32
C GLU A 225 10.64 -3.76 -10.23
N TRP A 226 9.47 -3.29 -9.78
CA TRP A 226 9.39 -2.28 -8.72
C TRP A 226 9.90 -2.80 -7.38
N LYS A 227 9.61 -4.05 -7.04
CA LYS A 227 10.18 -4.73 -5.87
C LYS A 227 11.71 -4.77 -5.92
N ALA A 228 12.28 -5.14 -7.07
CA ALA A 228 13.73 -5.19 -7.25
C ALA A 228 14.36 -3.80 -7.13
N LYS A 229 13.75 -2.77 -7.72
CA LYS A 229 14.20 -1.37 -7.60
C LYS A 229 14.13 -0.86 -6.16
N ALA A 230 13.03 -1.12 -5.46
CA ALA A 230 12.88 -0.75 -4.05
C ALA A 230 13.95 -1.41 -3.18
N ALA A 231 14.23 -2.70 -3.39
CA ALA A 231 15.30 -3.41 -2.68
C ALA A 231 16.70 -2.83 -2.99
N ALA A 232 16.98 -2.50 -4.26
CA ALA A 232 18.24 -1.89 -4.66
C ALA A 232 18.42 -0.46 -4.11
N ALA A 233 17.33 0.31 -4.00
CA ALA A 233 17.36 1.67 -3.47
C ALA A 233 17.78 1.73 -1.99
N VAL A 234 17.34 0.77 -1.18
CA VAL A 234 17.64 0.69 0.26
C VAL A 234 18.88 -0.14 0.59
N ALA A 235 19.45 -0.87 -0.37
CA ALA A 235 20.69 -1.59 -0.17
C ALA A 235 21.86 -0.62 0.05
N PRO A 236 22.98 -1.07 0.68
CA PRO A 236 24.16 -0.22 0.87
C PRO A 236 24.63 0.42 -0.43
N GLY A 237 24.77 1.74 -0.42
CA GLY A 237 25.12 2.54 -1.59
C GLY A 237 23.98 2.74 -2.58
N GLY A 238 22.76 2.31 -2.28
CA GLY A 238 21.54 2.55 -3.05
C GLY A 238 21.07 4.02 -3.00
N SER A 239 20.07 4.38 -3.82
CA SER A 239 19.62 5.77 -3.93
C SER A 239 19.03 6.33 -2.62
N ALA A 240 18.22 5.53 -1.93
CA ALA A 240 17.63 5.91 -0.66
C ALA A 240 18.63 5.83 0.50
N ASP A 241 19.51 4.81 0.50
CA ASP A 241 20.59 4.67 1.47
C ASP A 241 21.53 5.89 1.44
N ARG A 242 21.93 6.34 0.25
CA ARG A 242 22.70 7.59 0.07
C ARG A 242 21.94 8.80 0.59
N GLY A 243 20.65 8.93 0.32
CA GLY A 243 19.84 10.04 0.84
C GLY A 243 19.79 10.07 2.36
N VAL A 244 19.74 8.92 3.02
CA VAL A 244 19.83 8.81 4.48
C VAL A 244 21.24 9.17 4.97
N GLN A 245 22.28 8.65 4.31
CA GLN A 245 23.66 8.90 4.68
C GLN A 245 24.05 10.38 4.53
N ASP A 246 23.64 11.03 3.43
CA ASP A 246 23.82 12.46 3.18
C ASP A 246 23.19 13.29 4.31
N PHE A 247 22.01 12.91 4.78
CA PHE A 247 21.37 13.57 5.92
C PHE A 247 22.14 13.35 7.22
N VAL A 248 22.53 12.11 7.53
CA VAL A 248 23.27 11.76 8.75
C VAL A 248 24.60 12.51 8.83
N ASP A 249 25.35 12.55 7.74
CA ASP A 249 26.64 13.25 7.68
C ASP A 249 26.47 14.75 7.82
N ALA A 250 25.43 15.32 7.21
CA ALA A 250 25.15 16.74 7.34
C ALA A 250 24.77 17.15 8.78
N VAL A 251 24.00 16.31 9.50
CA VAL A 251 23.63 16.57 10.90
C VAL A 251 24.81 16.40 11.86
N ARG A 252 25.75 15.48 11.58
CA ARG A 252 26.96 15.28 12.40
C ARG A 252 27.95 16.46 12.37
N LEU A 253 27.82 17.34 11.38
CA LEU A 253 28.67 18.51 11.20
C LEU A 253 28.13 19.78 11.91
N ILE A 254 26.99 19.66 12.60
CA ILE A 254 26.38 20.71 13.43
C ILE A 254 26.69 20.43 14.90
#